data_AF-A0A369KKG2-F1
#
_entry.id   AF-A0A369KKG2-F1
#
_cell.length_a   1.000
_cell.length_b   1.000
_cell.length_c   1.000
_cell.angle_alpha   90.00
_cell.angle_beta   90.00
_cell.angle_gamma   90.00
#
_symmetry.space_group_name_H-M   'P 1'
#
loop_
_entity.id
_entity.type
_entity.pdbx_description
1 polymer ?
#
loop_
_entity_poly.entity_id
_entity_poly.type
_entity_poly.pdbx_seq_one_letter_code
_entity_poly.pdbx_strand_id
1 'polypeptide(L)'
;MKLNDYFRSRFNNPNLLEEPFAERPLTLSLNLQKELYQIQEDSDELNMAYFEKVYQKSLTLFEDLFQENDRLYLIVRVRKERHSPPAKSTEIFERFLKNNKNRYALEFEKKDVCDEEEVIYQYARLLPSRQAIRYKQLLQAICNQDFPELYPRFKSRQMYYPEIFS
;
A
#
# COMPACT_ATOMS: atom_id res chain seq x y z
N MET A 1 3.53 -17.24 -13.36
CA MET A 1 2.53 -16.44 -14.08
C MET A 1 2.86 -14.98 -13.85
N LYS A 2 3.00 -14.18 -14.91
CA LYS A 2 3.22 -12.73 -14.76
C LYS A 2 1.91 -12.05 -14.39
N LEU A 3 1.95 -10.91 -13.71
CA LEU A 3 0.77 -10.20 -13.21
C LEU A 3 -0.25 -9.90 -14.33
N ASN A 4 0.22 -9.45 -15.48
CA ASN A 4 -0.63 -9.16 -16.64
C ASN A 4 -1.33 -10.40 -17.19
N ASP A 5 -0.67 -11.56 -17.19
CA ASP A 5 -1.27 -12.82 -17.65
C ASP A 5 -2.38 -13.29 -16.70
N TYR A 6 -2.18 -13.09 -15.40
CA TYR A 6 -3.19 -13.38 -14.38
C TYR A 6 -4.44 -12.50 -14.57
N PHE A 7 -4.26 -11.19 -14.71
CA PHE A 7 -5.38 -10.26 -14.90
C PHE A 7 -6.11 -10.47 -16.23
N ARG A 8 -5.39 -10.77 -17.31
CA ARG A 8 -5.99 -11.13 -18.60
C ARG A 8 -6.84 -12.39 -18.51
N SER A 9 -6.33 -13.42 -17.86
CA SER A 9 -7.02 -14.71 -17.77
C SER A 9 -8.19 -14.73 -16.79
N ARG A 10 -8.19 -13.87 -15.76
CA ARG A 10 -9.17 -13.92 -14.66
C ARG A 10 -10.15 -12.74 -14.60
N PHE A 11 -9.79 -11.58 -15.13
CA PHE A 11 -10.54 -10.34 -14.87
C PHE A 11 -10.86 -9.52 -16.12
N ASN A 12 -10.82 -10.12 -17.31
CA ASN A 12 -11.01 -9.42 -18.59
C ASN A 12 -10.01 -8.27 -18.80
N ASN A 13 -8.78 -8.41 -18.28
CA ASN A 13 -7.68 -7.46 -18.43
C ASN A 13 -8.01 -6.02 -17.96
N PRO A 14 -8.37 -5.81 -16.68
CA PRO A 14 -8.68 -4.48 -16.17
C PRO A 14 -7.42 -3.61 -16.23
N ASN A 15 -7.58 -2.35 -16.63
CA ASN A 15 -6.47 -1.41 -16.68
C ASN A 15 -6.17 -0.92 -15.27
N LEU A 16 -5.23 -1.59 -14.61
CA LEU A 16 -4.86 -1.30 -13.21
C LEU A 16 -4.34 0.13 -13.00
N LEU A 17 -4.09 0.89 -14.06
CA LEU A 17 -3.45 2.20 -14.03
C LEU A 17 -4.45 3.35 -14.28
N GLU A 18 -5.55 3.09 -15.00
CA GLU A 18 -6.54 4.11 -15.36
C GLU A 18 -7.67 4.25 -14.33
N GLU A 19 -8.12 3.16 -13.70
CA GLU A 19 -9.24 3.24 -12.76
C GLU A 19 -8.76 3.50 -11.33
N PRO A 20 -9.29 4.53 -10.64
CA PRO A 20 -9.19 4.64 -9.19
C PRO A 20 -9.63 3.32 -8.55
N PHE A 21 -8.87 2.80 -7.59
CA PHE A 21 -9.22 1.51 -6.98
C PHE A 21 -10.61 1.54 -6.34
N ALA A 22 -11.06 2.70 -5.84
CA ALA A 22 -12.41 2.90 -5.30
C ALA A 22 -13.54 2.64 -6.30
N GLU A 23 -13.27 2.76 -7.61
CA GLU A 23 -14.27 2.62 -8.67
C GLU A 23 -14.30 1.21 -9.28
N ARG A 24 -13.44 0.30 -8.79
CA ARG A 24 -13.35 -1.05 -9.36
C ARG A 24 -14.45 -1.96 -8.85
N PRO A 25 -15.01 -2.83 -9.72
CA PRO A 25 -16.08 -3.76 -9.36
C PRO A 25 -15.79 -4.72 -8.19
N LEU A 26 -14.51 -4.93 -7.84
CA LEU A 26 -14.06 -5.88 -6.83
C LEU A 26 -13.33 -5.22 -5.65
N THR A 27 -13.50 -3.92 -5.45
CA THR A 27 -12.91 -3.22 -4.30
C THR A 27 -13.91 -3.13 -3.15
N LEU A 28 -13.43 -3.43 -1.95
CA LEU A 28 -14.19 -3.28 -0.71
C LEU A 28 -13.56 -2.18 0.16
N SER A 29 -14.31 -1.12 0.42
CA SER A 29 -13.92 -0.10 1.39
C SER A 29 -14.42 -0.48 2.78
N LEU A 30 -13.50 -0.61 3.74
CA LEU A 30 -13.79 -1.05 5.09
C LEU A 30 -13.37 0.02 6.11
N ASN A 31 -14.32 0.39 6.98
CA ASN A 31 -14.00 1.18 8.17
C ASN A 31 -13.52 0.24 9.27
N LEU A 32 -12.22 0.30 9.58
CA LEU A 32 -11.63 -0.55 10.62
C LEU A 32 -12.12 -0.17 12.02
N GLN A 33 -12.41 1.10 12.29
CA GLN A 33 -13.00 1.51 13.56
C GLN A 33 -14.03 2.62 13.35
N LYS A 34 -15.24 2.41 13.86
CA LYS A 34 -16.38 3.35 13.77
C LYS A 34 -16.81 3.93 15.11
N GLU A 35 -16.48 3.23 16.21
CA GLU A 35 -16.96 3.58 17.55
C GLU A 35 -16.05 4.58 18.26
N LEU A 36 -14.78 4.65 17.84
CA LEU A 36 -13.78 5.55 18.40
C LEU A 36 -13.32 6.51 17.30
N TYR A 37 -13.00 7.73 17.70
CA TYR A 37 -12.35 8.72 16.84
C TYR A 37 -10.83 8.70 17.04
N GLN A 38 -10.05 9.04 16.01
CA GLN A 38 -8.58 9.05 16.08
C GLN A 38 -7.99 10.09 17.05
N ILE A 39 -8.75 11.11 17.41
CA ILE A 39 -8.39 12.17 18.35
C ILE A 39 -9.30 12.04 19.57
N GLN A 40 -8.76 12.31 20.77
CA GLN A 40 -9.53 12.27 22.01
C GLN A 40 -10.60 13.37 22.02
N GLU A 41 -11.70 13.13 22.75
CA GLU A 41 -12.71 14.17 22.97
C GLU A 41 -12.09 15.30 23.83
N ASP A 42 -12.37 16.56 23.47
CA ASP A 42 -11.88 17.76 24.14
C ASP A 42 -10.34 17.91 24.23
N SER A 43 -9.60 17.28 23.32
CA SER A 43 -8.13 17.36 23.27
C SER A 43 -7.61 17.24 21.83
N ASP A 44 -6.39 17.74 21.59
CA ASP A 44 -5.65 17.52 20.33
C ASP A 44 -4.80 16.24 20.39
N GLU A 45 -4.89 15.46 21.48
CA GLU A 45 -4.14 14.23 21.65
C GLU A 45 -4.73 13.06 20.85
N LEU A 46 -3.84 12.20 20.36
CA LEU A 46 -4.23 10.97 19.69
C LEU A 46 -4.95 10.00 20.64
N ASN A 47 -6.00 9.38 20.14
CA ASN A 47 -6.71 8.32 20.83
C ASN A 47 -6.01 6.98 20.59
N MET A 48 -5.09 6.59 21.46
CA MET A 48 -4.34 5.34 21.29
C MET A 48 -5.23 4.08 21.31
N ALA A 49 -6.41 4.13 21.94
CA ALA A 49 -7.37 3.02 21.91
C ALA A 49 -7.98 2.84 20.50
N TYR A 50 -8.19 3.92 19.75
CA TYR A 50 -8.57 3.85 18.34
C TYR A 50 -7.49 3.13 17.53
N PHE A 51 -6.24 3.56 17.65
CA PHE A 51 -5.12 2.99 16.88
C PHE A 51 -4.86 1.52 17.21
N GLU A 52 -4.94 1.13 18.48
CA GLU A 52 -4.81 -0.27 18.88
C GLU A 52 -5.86 -1.15 18.17
N LYS A 53 -7.12 -0.70 18.12
CA LYS A 53 -8.20 -1.43 17.43
C LYS A 53 -7.98 -1.48 15.92
N VAL A 54 -7.52 -0.39 15.30
CA VAL A 54 -7.23 -0.34 13.87
C VAL A 54 -6.06 -1.27 13.51
N TYR A 55 -5.00 -1.32 14.32
CA TYR A 55 -3.88 -2.25 14.09
C TYR A 55 -4.32 -3.71 14.23
N GLN A 56 -5.10 -4.03 15.27
CA GLN A 56 -5.58 -5.40 15.47
C GLN A 56 -6.49 -5.85 14.33
N LYS A 57 -7.44 -5.02 13.92
CA LYS A 57 -8.40 -5.38 12.85
C LYS A 57 -7.74 -5.46 11.48
N SER A 58 -6.82 -4.55 11.15
CA SER A 58 -6.05 -4.62 9.90
C SER A 58 -5.18 -5.88 9.84
N LEU A 59 -4.53 -6.23 10.96
CA LEU A 59 -3.75 -7.46 11.06
C LEU A 59 -4.63 -8.71 10.90
N THR A 60 -5.75 -8.77 11.63
CA THR A 60 -6.68 -9.91 11.59
C THR A 60 -7.22 -10.11 10.17
N LEU A 61 -7.69 -9.03 9.54
CA LEU A 61 -8.21 -9.08 8.16
C LEU A 61 -7.15 -9.60 7.18
N PHE A 62 -5.92 -9.09 7.28
CA PHE A 62 -4.82 -9.56 6.43
C PHE A 62 -4.52 -11.04 6.67
N GLU A 63 -4.50 -11.49 7.93
CA GLU A 63 -4.19 -12.87 8.26
C GLU A 63 -5.30 -13.86 7.90
N ASP A 64 -6.57 -13.41 7.87
CA ASP A 64 -7.74 -14.17 7.43
C ASP A 64 -7.81 -14.29 5.90
N LEU A 65 -7.41 -13.24 5.17
CA LEU A 65 -7.45 -13.21 3.70
C LEU A 65 -6.29 -13.96 3.05
N PHE A 66 -5.10 -13.95 3.68
CA PHE A 66 -3.89 -14.53 3.11
C PHE A 66 -3.32 -15.61 4.00
N GLN A 67 -3.42 -16.87 3.58
CA GLN A 67 -2.78 -17.98 4.26
C GLN A 67 -1.25 -17.88 4.19
N GLU A 68 -0.56 -18.65 5.04
CA GLU A 68 0.90 -18.56 5.18
C GLU A 68 1.65 -18.80 3.87
N ASN A 69 1.18 -19.73 3.04
CA ASN A 69 1.81 -20.12 1.78
C ASN A 69 1.20 -19.43 0.56
N ASP A 70 0.28 -18.48 0.76
CA ASP A 70 -0.32 -17.76 -0.35
C ASP A 70 0.72 -16.87 -1.01
N ARG A 71 0.74 -16.94 -2.33
CA ARG A 71 1.52 -16.00 -3.14
C ARG A 71 0.74 -14.71 -3.26
N LEU A 72 1.43 -13.61 -3.09
CA LEU A 72 0.83 -12.29 -3.07
C LEU A 72 1.61 -11.32 -3.93
N TYR A 73 0.87 -10.38 -4.51
CA TYR A 73 1.45 -9.27 -5.25
C TYR A 73 1.46 -8.05 -4.36
N LEU A 74 2.66 -7.61 -3.96
CA LEU A 74 2.80 -6.29 -3.34
C LEU A 74 2.82 -5.25 -4.45
N ILE A 75 1.76 -4.44 -4.50
CA ILE A 75 1.63 -3.34 -5.46
C ILE A 75 1.81 -2.02 -4.72
N VAL A 76 2.69 -1.18 -5.23
CA VAL A 76 2.97 0.15 -4.71
C VAL A 76 2.75 1.15 -5.84
N ARG A 77 1.76 2.03 -5.68
CA ARG A 77 1.52 3.15 -6.60
C ARG A 77 2.10 4.41 -5.99
N VAL A 78 2.87 5.17 -6.75
CA VAL A 78 3.50 6.41 -6.29
C VAL A 78 3.19 7.51 -7.29
N ARG A 79 2.52 8.57 -6.83
CA ARG A 79 2.21 9.73 -7.68
C ARG A 79 3.24 10.83 -7.44
N LYS A 80 3.59 11.52 -8.51
CA LYS A 80 4.63 12.54 -8.51
C LYS A 80 4.23 13.64 -9.49
N GLU A 81 4.44 14.89 -9.12
CA GLU A 81 4.35 16.00 -10.07
C GLU A 81 5.44 15.88 -11.15
N ARG A 82 5.08 16.09 -12.42
CA ARG A 82 5.92 15.86 -13.60
C ARG A 82 7.25 16.61 -13.56
N HIS A 83 7.22 17.84 -13.08
CA HIS A 83 8.39 18.73 -13.01
C HIS A 83 9.17 18.65 -11.69
N SER A 84 8.69 17.87 -10.72
CA SER A 84 9.40 17.72 -9.45
C SER A 84 10.71 16.89 -9.63
N PRO A 85 11.70 17.04 -8.74
CA PRO A 85 12.95 16.30 -8.80
C PRO A 85 12.74 14.77 -8.84
N PRO A 86 13.72 13.97 -9.29
CA PRO A 86 13.63 12.51 -9.24
C PRO A 86 13.20 12.08 -7.84
N ALA A 87 12.08 11.37 -7.81
CA ALA A 87 11.55 10.91 -6.55
C ALA A 87 12.55 9.97 -5.89
N LYS A 88 12.94 10.28 -4.66
CA LYS A 88 13.71 9.33 -3.88
C LYS A 88 12.78 8.16 -3.52
N SER A 89 13.26 6.93 -3.67
CA SER A 89 12.54 5.68 -3.34
C SER A 89 11.59 5.83 -2.14
N THR A 90 10.38 5.27 -2.24
CA THR A 90 9.42 5.13 -1.12
C THR A 90 9.99 4.25 0.00
N GLU A 91 11.11 3.58 -0.26
CA GLU A 91 11.80 2.65 0.63
C GLU A 91 10.90 1.48 1.08
N ILE A 92 9.72 1.29 0.47
CA ILE A 92 8.76 0.26 0.87
C ILE A 92 9.38 -1.12 0.68
N PHE A 93 9.97 -1.38 -0.47
CA PHE A 93 10.60 -2.66 -0.75
C PHE A 93 11.86 -2.87 0.10
N GLU A 94 12.63 -1.82 0.35
CA GLU A 94 13.86 -1.90 1.16
C GLU A 94 13.56 -2.14 2.64
N ARG A 95 12.51 -1.50 3.18
CA ARG A 95 12.18 -1.54 4.61
C ARG A 95 11.35 -2.75 5.00
N PHE A 96 10.39 -3.14 4.15
CA PHE A 96 9.40 -4.13 4.53
C PHE A 96 9.65 -5.51 3.93
N LEU A 97 10.42 -5.68 2.86
CA LEU A 97 10.75 -7.01 2.37
C LEU A 97 11.90 -7.65 3.15
N LYS A 98 11.72 -8.90 3.56
CA LYS A 98 12.77 -9.71 4.18
C LYS A 98 13.69 -10.28 3.10
N ASN A 99 14.98 -10.42 3.41
CA ASN A 99 15.98 -11.04 2.54
C ASN A 99 15.98 -10.48 1.10
N ASN A 100 15.76 -9.18 0.95
CA ASN A 100 15.66 -8.50 -0.33
C ASN A 100 17.04 -8.34 -1.01
N LYS A 101 17.63 -9.46 -1.45
CA LYS A 101 18.89 -9.51 -2.20
C LYS A 101 18.71 -8.96 -3.64
N ASN A 102 17.52 -9.11 -4.21
CA ASN A 102 17.14 -8.55 -5.53
C ASN A 102 16.23 -7.33 -5.36
N ARG A 103 16.81 -6.22 -4.89
CA ARG A 103 16.07 -4.95 -4.63
C ARG A 103 15.47 -4.34 -5.89
N TYR A 104 16.06 -4.63 -7.06
CA TYR A 104 15.72 -4.05 -8.36
C TYR A 104 14.94 -5.00 -9.27
N ALA A 105 14.58 -6.20 -8.81
CA ALA A 105 13.74 -7.13 -9.57
C ALA A 105 12.27 -6.69 -9.46
N LEU A 106 11.95 -5.59 -10.11
CA LEU A 106 10.59 -5.10 -10.32
C LEU A 106 10.01 -5.88 -11.50
N GLU A 107 8.84 -6.50 -11.32
CA GLU A 107 8.20 -7.22 -12.43
C GLU A 107 7.50 -6.27 -13.41
N PHE A 108 7.26 -5.03 -13.00
CA PHE A 108 6.56 -4.03 -13.79
C PHE A 108 6.99 -2.61 -13.41
N GLU A 109 7.22 -1.77 -14.42
CA GLU A 109 7.38 -0.33 -14.26
C GLU A 109 6.63 0.39 -15.41
N LYS A 110 5.92 1.45 -15.01
CA LYS A 110 5.42 2.60 -15.78
C LYS A 110 4.04 2.51 -16.44
N LYS A 111 3.23 3.56 -16.16
CA LYS A 111 2.40 4.22 -17.17
C LYS A 111 2.17 5.69 -16.76
N ASP A 112 2.44 6.59 -17.70
CA ASP A 112 2.02 7.98 -17.66
C ASP A 112 0.48 7.98 -17.72
N VAL A 113 -0.20 8.34 -16.64
CA VAL A 113 -1.67 8.36 -16.60
C VAL A 113 -2.11 9.64 -15.92
N CYS A 114 -2.87 10.44 -16.68
CA CYS A 114 -3.54 11.70 -16.34
C CYS A 114 -2.74 12.99 -16.52
N ASP A 115 -3.54 14.08 -16.62
CA ASP A 115 -3.29 15.42 -17.16
C ASP A 115 -1.91 16.02 -16.90
N GLU A 116 -1.54 16.98 -17.76
CA GLU A 116 -0.22 17.57 -18.07
C GLU A 116 0.82 17.74 -16.94
N GLU A 117 0.42 17.62 -15.66
CA GLU A 117 1.16 17.89 -14.43
C GLU A 117 1.50 16.67 -13.55
N GLU A 118 0.87 15.50 -13.68
CA GLU A 118 1.12 14.33 -12.79
C GLU A 118 1.63 13.06 -13.49
N VAL A 119 2.54 12.34 -12.82
CA VAL A 119 3.10 11.05 -13.25
C VAL A 119 2.90 10.01 -12.17
N ILE A 120 2.40 8.84 -12.57
CA ILE A 120 2.14 7.71 -11.68
C ILE A 120 3.10 6.57 -11.97
N TYR A 121 3.86 6.16 -10.97
CA TYR A 121 4.70 4.97 -11.00
C TYR A 121 4.03 3.84 -10.24
N GLN A 122 3.72 2.75 -10.93
CA GLN A 122 3.25 1.53 -10.28
C GLN A 122 4.35 0.48 -10.30
N TYR A 123 4.67 -0.03 -9.12
CA TYR A 123 5.61 -1.10 -8.91
C TYR A 123 4.85 -2.32 -8.42
N ALA A 124 5.09 -3.47 -9.04
CA ALA A 124 4.51 -4.73 -8.60
C ALA A 124 5.60 -5.76 -8.35
N ARG A 125 5.46 -6.50 -7.26
CA ARG A 125 6.36 -7.60 -6.93
C ARG A 125 5.59 -8.81 -6.44
N LEU A 126 5.82 -9.94 -7.11
CA LEU A 126 5.33 -11.22 -6.68
C LEU A 126 6.18 -11.75 -5.53
N LEU A 127 5.50 -12.14 -4.47
CA LEU A 127 6.13 -12.67 -3.27
C LEU A 127 5.68 -14.12 -3.07
N PRO A 128 6.61 -14.98 -2.60
CA PRO A 128 6.33 -16.40 -2.45
C PRO A 128 5.38 -16.69 -1.29
N SER A 129 5.34 -15.80 -0.29
CA SER A 129 4.51 -15.94 0.92
C SER A 129 4.41 -14.61 1.66
N ARG A 130 3.42 -14.48 2.56
CA ARG A 130 3.28 -13.29 3.44
C ARG A 130 4.47 -13.11 4.37
N GLN A 131 5.19 -14.21 4.65
CA GLN A 131 6.40 -14.17 5.45
C GLN A 131 7.57 -13.44 4.79
N ALA A 132 7.56 -13.29 3.46
CA ALA A 132 8.54 -12.50 2.73
C ALA A 132 8.43 -11.00 3.01
N ILE A 133 7.34 -10.54 3.65
CA ILE A 133 7.15 -9.17 4.10
C ILE A 133 7.14 -9.11 5.63
N ARG A 134 7.61 -7.99 6.17
CA ARG A 134 7.31 -7.52 7.53
C ARG A 134 5.89 -6.93 7.59
N TYR A 135 4.89 -7.72 7.21
CA TYR A 135 3.52 -7.24 6.97
C TYR A 135 2.88 -6.55 8.20
N LYS A 136 3.16 -7.02 9.43
CA LYS A 136 2.70 -6.34 10.65
C LYS A 136 3.15 -4.88 10.73
N GLN A 137 4.42 -4.62 10.43
CA GLN A 137 4.99 -3.26 10.42
C GLN A 137 4.50 -2.45 9.23
N LEU A 138 4.27 -3.11 8.09
CA LEU A 138 3.72 -2.47 6.89
C LEU A 138 2.29 -1.98 7.15
N LEU A 139 1.43 -2.82 7.71
CA LEU A 139 0.03 -2.49 8.03
C LEU A 139 -0.04 -1.34 9.04
N GLN A 140 0.78 -1.37 10.09
CA GLN A 140 0.88 -0.24 11.02
C GLN A 140 1.34 1.03 10.33
N ALA A 141 2.33 0.95 9.42
CA ALA A 141 2.79 2.12 8.68
C ALA A 141 1.72 2.72 7.76
N ILE A 142 0.84 1.89 7.18
CA ILE A 142 -0.34 2.35 6.44
C ILE A 142 -1.30 3.08 7.38
N CYS A 143 -1.63 2.49 8.53
CA CYS A 143 -2.57 3.09 9.49
C CYS A 143 -2.07 4.42 10.08
N ASN A 144 -0.75 4.58 10.20
CA ASN A 144 -0.11 5.74 10.80
C ASN A 144 0.21 6.85 9.80
N GLN A 145 -0.09 6.66 8.52
CA GLN A 145 0.49 7.46 7.46
C GLN A 145 0.12 8.95 7.56
N ASP A 146 -1.08 9.24 8.05
CA ASP A 146 -1.63 10.59 8.21
C ASP A 146 -1.35 11.19 9.61
N PHE A 147 -0.62 10.47 10.48
CA PHE A 147 -0.38 10.84 11.88
C PHE A 147 1.13 10.95 12.17
N PRO A 148 1.72 12.16 12.05
CA PRO A 148 3.15 12.40 12.19
C PRO A 148 3.76 12.09 13.57
N GLU A 149 2.94 11.88 14.60
CA GLU A 149 3.37 11.45 15.93
C GLU A 149 3.59 9.93 15.99
N LEU A 150 2.99 9.17 15.07
CA LEU A 150 3.01 7.71 15.09
C LEU A 150 4.12 7.10 14.24
N TYR A 151 4.60 5.95 14.72
CA TYR A 151 5.59 5.11 14.06
C TYR A 151 5.19 3.64 14.17
N PRO A 152 5.53 2.80 13.17
CA PRO A 152 6.22 3.13 11.93
C PRO A 152 5.35 3.95 10.98
N ARG A 153 5.95 4.66 10.01
CA ARG A 153 5.27 5.35 8.89
C ARG A 153 6.14 5.35 7.64
N PHE A 154 5.58 5.62 6.47
CA PHE A 154 6.37 5.85 5.26
C PHE A 154 7.10 7.18 5.34
N LYS A 155 8.25 7.28 4.65
CA LYS A 155 8.94 8.57 4.56
C LYS A 155 8.13 9.48 3.64
N SER A 156 7.61 10.58 4.16
CA SER A 156 7.03 11.63 3.33
C SER A 156 8.15 12.23 2.49
N ARG A 157 8.05 12.08 1.17
CA ARG A 157 8.87 12.79 0.19
C ARG A 157 7.93 13.17 -0.93
N GLN A 158 8.10 14.38 -1.47
CA GLN A 158 7.40 15.08 -2.58
C GLN A 158 6.63 14.21 -3.60
N MET A 159 5.71 13.41 -3.11
CA MET A 159 4.94 12.38 -3.79
C MET A 159 3.67 12.27 -2.99
N TYR A 160 2.53 12.22 -3.68
CA TYR A 160 1.31 11.83 -3.00
C TYR A 160 1.47 10.39 -2.50
N TYR A 161 0.85 10.14 -1.35
CA TYR A 161 1.04 8.94 -0.54
C TYR A 161 1.05 7.66 -1.37
N PRO A 162 1.99 6.72 -1.10
CA PRO A 162 2.01 5.48 -1.83
C PRO A 162 0.76 4.67 -1.50
N GLU A 163 -0.04 4.34 -2.50
CA GLU A 163 -1.13 3.39 -2.32
C GLU A 163 -0.51 1.98 -2.31
N ILE A 164 -0.66 1.28 -1.19
CA ILE A 164 -0.11 -0.07 -1.00
C ILE A 164 -1.24 -1.07 -0.96
N PHE A 165 -1.15 -2.07 -1.84
CA PHE A 165 -2.11 -3.15 -1.94
C PHE A 165 -1.40 -4.49 -1.76
N SER A 166 -2.09 -5.43 -1.12
CA SER A 166 -1.64 -6.79 -0.84
C SER A 166 -2.63 -7.81 -1.35
#